data_AF-A0AAV5STP3-F1
#
_entry.id   AF-A0AAV5STP3-F1
#
_cell.length_a   1.000
_cell.length_b   1.000
_cell.length_c   1.000
_cell.angle_alpha   90.00
_cell.angle_beta   90.00
_cell.angle_gamma   90.00
#
_symmetry.space_group_name_H-M   'P 1'
#
loop_
_entity.id
_entity.type
_entity.pdbx_description
1 polymer ?
#
loop_
_entity_poly.entity_id
_entity_poly.type
_entity_poly.pdbx_seq_one_letter_code
_entity_poly.pdbx_strand_id
1 'polypeptide(L)'
;SEWKRPVIAIVITFLCNVESSMLAMGEWPYMAEIDHEASASFFGYATAASKAGNAIFAFVFAIWAYKISGIKIAMLAGRCLTLAACVMYIFVEFIPSNRRWWMLACYVLFGIGFGTSPLLRSYIARVSSEENRSTAYALQNGALNVMQSIFVIADDIMQIVGPIYGTAIFTAIGINYIHIINGSIYIVAVIAWLAAWRWLLPYN
;
A
#
# COMPACT_ATOMS: atom_id res chain seq x y z
N SER A 1 -23.92 -13.85 12.66
CA SER A 1 -23.33 -14.86 11.77
C SER A 1 -21.82 -14.84 11.93
N GLU A 2 -21.24 -15.99 12.21
CA GLU A 2 -19.82 -16.16 12.55
C GLU A 2 -18.87 -15.67 11.44
N TRP A 3 -19.33 -15.69 10.18
CA TRP A 3 -18.56 -15.25 9.02
C TRP A 3 -18.50 -13.73 8.79
N LYS A 4 -19.34 -12.92 9.45
CA LYS A 4 -19.34 -11.46 9.21
C LYS A 4 -17.99 -10.82 9.56
N ARG A 5 -17.40 -11.16 10.71
CA ARG A 5 -16.15 -10.54 11.18
C ARG A 5 -14.93 -10.98 10.33
N PRO A 6 -14.72 -12.28 10.03
CA PRO A 6 -13.66 -12.72 9.13
C PRO A 6 -13.78 -12.12 7.72
N VAL A 7 -14.98 -12.10 7.13
CA VAL A 7 -15.18 -11.58 5.76
C VAL A 7 -14.85 -10.10 5.68
N ILE A 8 -15.26 -9.29 6.67
CA ILE A 8 -14.92 -7.87 6.72
C ILE A 8 -13.40 -7.68 6.80
N ALA A 9 -12.71 -8.47 7.63
CA ALA A 9 -11.25 -8.41 7.72
C ALA A 9 -10.55 -8.85 6.43
N ILE A 10 -11.10 -9.84 5.71
CA ILE A 10 -10.59 -10.27 4.40
C ILE A 10 -10.75 -9.15 3.36
N VAL A 11 -11.93 -8.52 3.30
CA VAL A 11 -12.18 -7.36 2.42
C VAL A 11 -11.22 -6.21 2.73
N ILE A 12 -11.00 -5.91 4.01
CA ILE A 12 -10.07 -4.85 4.40
C ILE A 12 -8.63 -5.23 4.05
N THR A 13 -8.23 -6.50 4.22
CA THR A 13 -6.91 -6.99 3.77
C THR A 13 -6.76 -6.83 2.26
N PHE A 14 -7.80 -7.17 1.50
CA PHE A 14 -7.83 -7.01 0.05
C PHE A 14 -7.63 -5.53 -0.34
N LEU A 15 -8.40 -4.61 0.26
CA LEU A 15 -8.24 -3.16 0.03
C LEU A 15 -6.84 -2.66 0.38
N CYS A 16 -6.25 -3.12 1.50
CA CYS A 16 -4.88 -2.80 1.86
C CYS A 16 -3.87 -3.24 0.78
N ASN A 17 -4.11 -4.39 0.15
CA ASN A 17 -3.22 -4.93 -0.87
C ASN A 17 -3.34 -4.16 -2.19
N VAL A 18 -4.56 -3.71 -2.55
CA VAL A 18 -4.78 -2.81 -3.69
C VAL A 18 -3.89 -1.58 -3.57
N GLU A 19 -3.91 -0.94 -2.40
CA GLU A 19 -3.03 0.18 -2.07
C GLU A 19 -1.55 -0.18 -2.29
N SER A 20 -1.07 -1.30 -1.74
CA SER A 20 0.36 -1.62 -1.84
C SER A 20 0.78 -1.94 -3.27
N SER A 21 -0.08 -2.59 -4.06
CA SER A 21 0.19 -2.93 -5.46
C SER A 21 0.17 -1.71 -6.37
N MET A 22 -0.72 -0.75 -6.09
CA MET A 22 -0.78 0.51 -6.83
C MET A 22 0.48 1.36 -6.66
N LEU A 23 1.06 1.41 -5.45
CA LEU A 23 2.32 2.15 -5.26
C LEU A 23 3.44 1.50 -6.07
N ALA A 24 3.63 0.19 -5.91
CA ALA A 24 4.74 -0.54 -6.53
C ALA A 24 4.78 -0.42 -8.06
N MET A 25 3.66 -0.09 -8.69
CA MET A 25 3.54 0.04 -10.13
C MET A 25 4.09 1.39 -10.61
N GLY A 26 5.20 1.37 -11.35
CA GLY A 26 5.78 2.56 -11.97
C GLY A 26 6.66 3.45 -11.08
N GLU A 27 7.01 3.02 -9.86
CA GLU A 27 7.88 3.79 -8.94
C GLU A 27 9.27 4.06 -9.51
N TRP A 28 9.86 3.05 -10.14
CA TRP A 28 11.20 3.16 -10.71
C TRP A 28 11.24 4.10 -11.93
N PRO A 29 10.39 3.91 -12.96
CA PRO A 29 10.30 4.86 -14.06
C PRO A 29 10.08 6.31 -13.60
N TYR A 30 9.21 6.52 -12.60
CA TYR A 30 8.96 7.83 -12.01
C TYR A 30 10.24 8.41 -11.39
N MET A 31 10.92 7.63 -10.54
CA MET A 31 12.14 8.07 -9.89
C MET A 31 13.26 8.42 -10.88
N ALA A 32 13.42 7.63 -11.94
CA ALA A 32 14.42 7.85 -12.97
C ALA A 32 14.13 9.09 -13.85
N GLU A 33 12.86 9.45 -14.00
CA GLU A 33 12.43 10.61 -14.78
C GLU A 33 12.61 11.93 -14.01
N ILE A 34 12.26 11.95 -12.73
CA ILE A 34 12.26 13.17 -11.90
C ILE A 34 13.66 13.65 -11.55
N ASP A 35 14.59 12.71 -11.40
CA ASP A 35 15.95 12.95 -10.97
C ASP A 35 16.88 12.01 -11.73
N HIS A 36 17.52 12.52 -12.79
CA HIS A 36 18.47 11.73 -13.59
C HIS A 36 19.72 11.29 -12.80
N GLU A 37 19.95 11.82 -11.59
CA GLU A 37 20.99 11.29 -10.68
C GLU A 37 20.50 10.08 -9.86
N ALA A 38 19.21 9.75 -9.90
CA ALA A 38 18.65 8.59 -9.22
C ALA A 38 19.08 7.29 -9.93
N SER A 39 20.18 6.71 -9.46
CA SER A 39 20.62 5.39 -9.93
C SER A 39 19.69 4.28 -9.46
N ALA A 40 19.67 3.16 -10.21
CA ALA A 40 18.95 1.94 -9.81
C ALA A 40 19.41 1.44 -8.43
N SER A 41 20.69 1.63 -8.10
CA SER A 41 21.25 1.33 -6.77
C SER A 41 20.59 2.16 -5.67
N PHE A 42 20.35 3.45 -5.90
CA PHE A 42 19.65 4.30 -4.93
C PHE A 42 18.22 3.82 -4.70
N PHE A 43 17.49 3.50 -5.77
CA PHE A 43 16.14 2.94 -5.66
C PHE A 43 16.15 1.61 -4.88
N GLY A 44 17.14 0.76 -5.12
CA GLY A 44 17.38 -0.46 -4.34
C GLY A 44 17.57 -0.18 -2.85
N TYR A 45 18.40 0.80 -2.49
CA TYR A 45 18.59 1.20 -1.08
C TYR A 45 17.33 1.80 -0.47
N ALA A 46 16.59 2.63 -1.19
CA ALA A 46 15.34 3.23 -0.72
C ALA A 46 14.27 2.15 -0.48
N THR A 47 14.17 1.17 -1.39
CA THR A 47 13.29 0.01 -1.25
C THR A 47 13.69 -0.84 -0.05
N ALA A 48 14.99 -1.11 0.13
CA ALA A 48 15.49 -1.84 1.28
C ALA A 48 15.18 -1.13 2.60
N ALA A 49 15.37 0.19 2.66
CA ALA A 49 15.02 1.01 3.82
C ALA A 49 13.52 0.96 4.14
N SER A 50 12.66 1.03 3.11
CA SER A 50 11.21 0.86 3.26
C SER A 50 10.85 -0.51 3.86
N LYS A 51 11.43 -1.60 3.33
CA LYS A 51 11.16 -2.96 3.84
C LYS A 51 11.74 -3.19 5.24
N ALA A 52 12.88 -2.60 5.56
CA ALA A 52 13.43 -2.60 6.93
C ALA A 52 12.50 -1.86 7.89
N GLY A 53 11.99 -0.69 7.51
CA GLY A 53 10.99 0.07 8.26
C GLY A 53 9.72 -0.75 8.49
N ASN A 54 9.20 -1.41 7.46
CA ASN A 54 8.05 -2.32 7.56
C ASN A 54 8.30 -3.45 8.57
N ALA A 55 9.45 -4.13 8.48
CA ALA A 55 9.79 -5.23 9.37
C ALA A 55 9.85 -4.77 10.84
N ILE A 56 10.55 -3.66 11.13
CA ILE A 56 10.70 -3.12 12.48
C ILE A 56 9.32 -2.70 13.03
N PHE A 57 8.58 -1.91 12.26
CA PHE A 57 7.31 -1.37 12.72
C PHE A 57 6.19 -2.40 12.76
N ALA A 58 6.29 -3.51 12.01
CA ALA A 58 5.40 -4.64 12.20
C ALA A 58 5.45 -5.19 13.62
N PHE A 59 6.65 -5.31 14.21
CA PHE A 59 6.79 -5.69 15.62
C PHE A 59 6.26 -4.61 16.56
N VAL A 60 6.57 -3.33 16.29
CA VAL A 60 6.09 -2.20 17.11
C VAL A 60 4.57 -2.17 17.14
N PHE A 61 3.90 -2.26 15.99
CA PHE A 61 2.45 -2.27 15.90
C PHE A 61 1.84 -3.54 16.49
N ALA A 62 2.50 -4.69 16.40
CA ALA A 62 2.07 -5.91 17.07
C ALA A 62 2.09 -5.76 18.60
N ILE A 63 3.18 -5.22 19.16
CA ILE A 63 3.31 -4.96 20.61
C ILE A 63 2.28 -3.92 21.06
N TRP A 64 2.09 -2.86 20.27
CA TRP A 64 1.08 -1.83 20.55
C TRP A 64 -0.33 -2.44 20.57
N ALA A 65 -0.70 -3.19 19.54
CA ALA A 65 -2.01 -3.84 19.45
C ALA A 65 -2.25 -4.83 20.60
N TYR A 66 -1.20 -5.54 21.04
CA TYR A 66 -1.25 -6.41 22.21
C TYR A 66 -1.53 -5.61 23.49
N LYS A 67 -0.78 -4.52 23.73
CA LYS A 67 -0.92 -3.69 24.95
C LYS A 67 -2.29 -3.02 25.07
N ILE A 68 -2.88 -2.59 23.95
CA ILE A 68 -4.21 -1.95 23.91
C ILE A 68 -5.34 -3.00 23.86
N SER A 69 -5.02 -4.29 23.73
CA SER A 69 -6.02 -5.35 23.49
C SER A 69 -6.92 -5.07 22.29
N GLY A 70 -6.38 -4.40 21.27
CA GLY A 70 -7.14 -3.90 20.14
C GLY A 70 -6.25 -3.50 18.98
N ILE A 71 -6.58 -3.97 17.78
CA ILE A 71 -5.84 -3.63 16.55
C ILE A 71 -6.27 -2.29 15.95
N LYS A 72 -7.44 -1.77 16.34
CA LYS A 72 -8.08 -0.64 15.65
C LYS A 72 -7.20 0.61 15.64
N ILE A 73 -6.69 0.98 16.81
CA ILE A 73 -5.91 2.23 16.95
C ILE A 73 -4.57 2.11 16.22
N ALA A 74 -3.90 0.95 16.33
CA ALA A 74 -2.63 0.70 15.66
C ALA A 74 -2.77 0.74 14.12
N MET A 75 -3.82 0.11 13.58
CA MET A 75 -4.10 0.15 12.15
C MET A 75 -4.46 1.56 11.66
N LEU A 76 -5.26 2.32 12.42
CA LEU A 76 -5.58 3.72 12.08
C LEU A 76 -4.31 4.58 12.05
N ALA A 77 -3.41 4.43 13.03
CA ALA A 77 -2.14 5.15 13.07
C ALA A 77 -1.28 4.87 11.84
N GLY A 78 -1.15 3.59 11.44
CA GLY A 78 -0.43 3.22 10.22
C GLY A 78 -1.06 3.82 8.96
N ARG A 79 -2.39 3.92 8.88
CA ARG A 79 -3.08 4.54 7.74
C ARG A 79 -2.98 6.06 7.67
N CYS A 80 -3.01 6.74 8.81
CA CYS A 80 -2.70 8.16 8.83
C CYS A 80 -1.28 8.41 8.32
N LEU A 81 -0.33 7.52 8.64
CA LEU A 81 1.04 7.62 8.14
C LEU A 81 1.14 7.35 6.64
N THR A 82 0.47 6.33 6.10
CA THR A 82 0.45 6.10 4.65
C THR A 82 -0.20 7.26 3.91
N LEU A 83 -1.29 7.83 4.44
CA LEU A 83 -1.95 9.00 3.84
C LEU A 83 -1.02 10.22 3.85
N ALA A 84 -0.31 10.47 4.96
CA ALA A 84 0.68 11.54 5.02
C ALA A 84 1.80 11.33 4.00
N ALA A 85 2.27 10.09 3.83
CA ALA A 85 3.26 9.74 2.82
C ALA A 85 2.75 9.99 1.39
N CYS A 86 1.47 9.71 1.09
CA CYS A 86 0.88 10.03 -0.21
C CYS A 86 0.85 11.52 -0.49
N VAL A 87 0.41 12.31 0.49
CA VAL A 87 0.37 13.77 0.36
C VAL A 87 1.78 14.29 0.11
N MET A 88 2.76 13.83 0.89
CA MET A 88 4.18 14.12 0.70
C MET A 88 4.68 13.72 -0.70
N TYR A 89 4.26 12.56 -1.20
CA TYR A 89 4.66 12.06 -2.52
C TYR A 89 4.15 12.94 -3.66
N ILE A 90 2.90 13.43 -3.58
CA ILE A 90 2.34 14.39 -4.56
C ILE A 90 3.13 15.70 -4.54
N PHE A 91 3.55 16.15 -3.36
CA PHE A 91 4.32 17.39 -3.24
C PHE A 91 5.76 17.32 -3.81
N VAL A 92 6.28 16.11 -4.09
CA VAL A 92 7.64 15.95 -4.67
C VAL A 92 7.78 16.67 -6.01
N GLU A 93 6.71 16.74 -6.81
CA GLU A 93 6.72 17.41 -8.12
C GLU A 93 7.05 18.91 -8.02
N PHE A 94 6.66 19.56 -6.92
CA PHE A 94 6.85 21.00 -6.71
C PHE A 94 8.22 21.38 -6.14
N ILE A 95 9.04 20.40 -5.75
CA ILE A 95 10.35 20.66 -5.13
C ILE A 95 11.40 20.82 -6.24
N PRO A 96 12.24 21.86 -6.26
CA PRO A 96 13.17 22.10 -7.37
C PRO A 96 14.52 21.35 -7.27
N SER A 97 14.89 20.76 -6.12
CA SER A 97 16.20 20.08 -5.95
C SER A 97 16.15 18.96 -4.92
N ASN A 98 17.07 17.98 -5.04
CA ASN A 98 17.24 16.84 -4.11
C ASN A 98 16.01 15.94 -3.94
N ARG A 99 15.26 15.71 -5.03
CA ARG A 99 13.99 14.96 -5.02
C ARG A 99 14.17 13.50 -4.60
N ARG A 100 15.32 12.87 -4.90
CA ARG A 100 15.64 11.49 -4.47
C ARG A 100 15.52 11.25 -2.96
N TRP A 101 15.98 12.21 -2.14
CA TRP A 101 15.94 12.08 -0.68
C TRP A 101 14.53 12.25 -0.12
N TRP A 102 13.74 13.09 -0.78
CA TRP A 102 12.32 13.25 -0.49
C TRP A 102 11.51 11.99 -0.80
N MET A 103 11.76 11.35 -1.94
CA MET A 103 11.13 10.07 -2.26
C MET A 103 11.56 8.96 -1.31
N LEU A 104 12.84 8.92 -0.91
CA LEU A 104 13.31 7.97 0.11
C LEU A 104 12.53 8.14 1.43
N ALA A 105 12.33 9.37 1.89
CA ALA A 105 11.52 9.64 3.08
C ALA A 105 10.07 9.14 2.91
N CYS A 106 9.45 9.36 1.74
CA CYS A 106 8.12 8.85 1.43
C CYS A 106 8.07 7.31 1.49
N TYR A 107 9.05 6.62 0.89
CA TYR A 107 9.11 5.16 0.88
C TYR A 107 9.30 4.57 2.27
N VAL A 108 10.10 5.21 3.12
CA VAL A 108 10.24 4.80 4.52
C VAL A 108 8.91 4.95 5.26
N LEU A 109 8.20 6.08 5.10
CA LEU A 109 6.89 6.28 5.72
C LEU A 109 5.84 5.27 5.23
N PHE A 110 5.81 4.97 3.93
CA PHE A 110 4.97 3.90 3.38
C PHE A 110 5.30 2.55 4.00
N GLY A 111 6.60 2.21 4.07
CA GLY A 111 7.09 0.99 4.69
C GLY A 111 6.62 0.87 6.14
N ILE A 112 6.76 1.93 6.92
CA ILE A 112 6.26 1.99 8.30
C ILE A 112 4.76 1.76 8.34
N GLY A 113 3.96 2.48 7.53
CA GLY A 113 2.50 2.37 7.53
C GLY A 113 2.00 0.97 7.16
N PHE A 114 2.64 0.30 6.19
CA PHE A 114 2.35 -1.08 5.82
C PHE A 114 2.74 -2.12 6.89
N GLY A 115 3.51 -1.72 7.90
CA GLY A 115 3.81 -2.53 9.10
C GLY A 115 2.57 -2.98 9.85
N THR A 116 1.41 -2.36 9.61
CA THR A 116 0.13 -2.79 10.20
C THR A 116 -0.48 -4.05 9.56
N SER A 117 0.03 -4.51 8.42
CA SER A 117 -0.53 -5.64 7.66
C SER A 117 -0.61 -6.98 8.44
N PRO A 118 0.33 -7.35 9.34
CA PRO A 118 0.20 -8.59 10.12
C PRO A 118 -0.95 -8.56 11.13
N LEU A 119 -1.41 -7.36 11.53
CA LEU A 119 -2.50 -7.21 12.50
C LEU A 119 -3.84 -7.74 11.98
N LEU A 120 -4.12 -7.64 10.68
CA LEU A 120 -5.34 -8.23 10.13
C LEU A 120 -5.29 -9.75 10.12
N ARG A 121 -4.11 -10.33 9.85
CA ARG A 121 -3.94 -11.79 9.90
C ARG A 121 -4.17 -12.31 11.31
N SER A 122 -3.60 -11.65 12.32
CA SER A 122 -3.82 -12.00 13.72
C SER A 122 -5.28 -11.77 14.16
N TYR A 123 -5.96 -10.75 13.62
CA TYR A 123 -7.40 -10.55 13.83
C TYR A 123 -8.23 -11.71 13.30
N ILE A 124 -8.04 -12.08 12.03
CA ILE A 124 -8.76 -13.19 11.39
C ILE A 124 -8.59 -14.46 12.21
N ALA A 125 -7.35 -14.78 12.61
CA ALA A 125 -7.05 -15.93 13.46
C ALA A 125 -7.88 -15.98 14.76
N ARG A 126 -8.07 -14.80 15.37
CA ARG A 126 -8.72 -14.63 16.67
C ARG A 126 -10.23 -14.60 16.59
N VAL A 127 -10.81 -14.13 15.48
CA VAL A 127 -12.27 -14.10 15.28
C VAL A 127 -12.81 -15.34 14.57
N SER A 128 -11.96 -16.16 13.95
CA SER A 128 -12.34 -17.44 13.35
C SER A 128 -12.31 -18.59 14.38
N SER A 129 -13.27 -19.50 14.32
CA SER A 129 -13.23 -20.78 15.04
C SER A 129 -12.09 -21.67 14.54
N GLU A 130 -11.63 -22.63 15.35
CA GLU A 130 -10.49 -23.49 14.97
C GLU A 130 -10.76 -24.30 13.70
N GLU A 131 -11.98 -24.82 13.55
CA GLU A 131 -12.44 -25.58 12.39
C GLU A 131 -12.45 -24.71 11.11
N ASN A 132 -12.88 -23.46 11.20
CA ASN A 132 -13.02 -22.57 10.03
C ASN A 132 -11.79 -21.70 9.75
N ARG A 133 -10.78 -21.72 10.62
CA ARG A 133 -9.59 -20.86 10.52
C ARG A 133 -8.80 -21.12 9.23
N SER A 134 -8.64 -22.38 8.84
CA SER A 134 -7.98 -22.77 7.59
C SER A 134 -8.72 -22.20 6.37
N THR A 135 -10.04 -22.32 6.33
CA THR A 135 -10.90 -21.76 5.28
C THR A 135 -10.83 -20.24 5.23
N ALA A 136 -10.82 -19.57 6.39
CA ALA A 136 -10.68 -18.11 6.45
C ALA A 136 -9.34 -17.62 5.89
N TYR A 137 -8.24 -18.32 6.21
CA TYR A 137 -6.93 -18.02 5.63
C TYR A 137 -6.84 -18.36 4.14
N ALA A 138 -7.47 -19.46 3.70
CA ALA A 138 -7.55 -19.81 2.30
C ALA A 138 -8.28 -18.72 1.49
N LEU A 139 -9.40 -18.22 2.02
CA LEU A 139 -10.16 -17.13 1.41
C LEU A 139 -9.36 -15.81 1.40
N GLN A 140 -8.64 -15.50 2.49
CA GLN A 140 -7.75 -14.35 2.54
C GLN A 140 -6.67 -14.42 1.46
N ASN A 141 -5.94 -15.54 1.36
CA ASN A 141 -4.89 -15.73 0.38
C ASN A 141 -5.44 -15.75 -1.05
N GLY A 142 -6.60 -16.36 -1.28
CA GLY A 142 -7.29 -16.33 -2.56
C GLY A 142 -7.59 -14.91 -3.02
N ALA A 143 -8.15 -14.07 -2.13
CA ALA A 143 -8.41 -12.66 -2.43
C ALA A 143 -7.13 -11.88 -2.77
N LEU A 144 -6.04 -12.13 -2.02
CA LEU A 144 -4.74 -11.48 -2.28
C LEU A 144 -4.16 -11.87 -3.64
N ASN A 145 -4.20 -13.16 -3.99
CA ASN A 145 -3.66 -13.67 -5.24
C ASN A 145 -4.44 -13.15 -6.45
N VAL A 146 -5.78 -13.16 -6.39
CA VAL A 146 -6.62 -12.58 -7.46
C VAL A 146 -6.26 -11.12 -7.71
N MET A 147 -6.05 -10.34 -6.63
CA MET A 147 -5.65 -8.94 -6.76
C MET A 147 -4.30 -8.78 -7.45
N GLN A 148 -3.30 -9.55 -7.01
CA GLN A 148 -1.97 -9.52 -7.61
C GLN A 148 -2.01 -9.92 -9.09
N SER A 149 -2.80 -10.92 -9.45
CA SER A 149 -2.97 -11.32 -10.86
C SER A 149 -3.58 -10.20 -11.71
N ILE A 150 -4.59 -9.48 -11.21
CA ILE A 150 -5.18 -8.34 -11.93
C ILE A 150 -4.12 -7.25 -12.16
N PHE A 151 -3.32 -6.94 -11.13
CA PHE A 151 -2.29 -5.91 -11.21
C PHE A 151 -1.12 -6.30 -12.12
N VAL A 152 -0.70 -7.57 -12.11
CA VAL A 152 0.32 -8.08 -13.04
C VAL A 152 -0.15 -7.95 -14.48
N ILE A 153 -1.40 -8.33 -14.78
CA ILE A 153 -1.96 -8.18 -16.12
C ILE A 153 -2.03 -6.70 -16.52
N ALA A 154 -2.44 -5.83 -15.60
CA ALA A 154 -2.47 -4.39 -15.85
C ALA A 154 -1.07 -3.82 -16.14
N ASP A 155 -0.05 -4.26 -15.39
CA ASP A 155 1.34 -3.86 -15.60
C ASP A 155 1.88 -4.36 -16.94
N ASP A 156 1.61 -5.62 -17.30
CA ASP A 156 1.99 -6.18 -18.60
C ASP A 156 1.35 -5.41 -19.76
N ILE A 157 0.06 -5.07 -19.66
CA ILE A 157 -0.62 -4.25 -20.66
C ILE A 157 0.02 -2.86 -20.74
N MET A 158 0.31 -2.24 -19.60
CA MET A 158 0.98 -0.93 -19.57
C MET A 158 2.39 -0.98 -20.15
N GLN A 159 3.14 -2.08 -19.96
CA GLN A 159 4.46 -2.27 -20.58
C GLN A 159 4.40 -2.59 -22.07
N ILE A 160 3.31 -3.20 -22.56
CA ILE A 160 3.09 -3.40 -24.01
C ILE A 160 2.70 -2.08 -24.68
N VAL A 161 1.77 -1.35 -24.08
CA VAL A 161 1.20 -0.10 -24.62
C VAL A 161 2.19 1.06 -24.43
N GLY A 162 2.95 1.07 -23.34
CA GLY A 162 3.86 2.13 -22.93
C GLY A 162 4.91 2.50 -23.98
N PRO A 163 5.61 1.57 -24.64
CA PRO A 163 6.53 1.87 -25.72
C PRO A 163 5.84 2.31 -27.03
N ILE A 164 4.62 1.84 -27.28
CA ILE A 164 3.87 2.07 -28.54
C ILE A 164 3.17 3.44 -28.53
N TYR A 165 2.53 3.76 -27.41
CA TYR A 165 1.80 5.01 -27.19
C TYR A 165 2.56 6.00 -26.33
N GLY A 166 3.69 5.62 -25.73
CA GLY A 166 4.51 6.47 -24.87
C GLY A 166 4.76 7.79 -25.56
N THR A 167 5.30 7.80 -26.77
CA THR A 167 5.61 9.06 -27.47
C THR A 167 4.36 9.92 -27.72
N ALA A 168 3.18 9.33 -27.96
CA ALA A 168 1.94 10.10 -28.22
C ALA A 168 1.26 10.59 -26.93
N ILE A 169 1.21 9.76 -25.88
CA ILE A 169 0.64 10.06 -24.57
C ILE A 169 1.56 11.00 -23.77
N PHE A 170 2.89 10.78 -23.81
CA PHE A 170 3.87 11.68 -23.20
C PHE A 170 3.80 13.08 -23.81
N THR A 171 3.56 13.20 -25.13
CA THR A 171 3.46 14.49 -25.82
C THR A 171 2.08 15.16 -25.63
N ALA A 172 1.01 14.39 -25.42
CA ALA A 172 -0.36 14.93 -25.31
C ALA A 172 -0.79 15.30 -23.88
N ILE A 173 -0.31 14.58 -22.85
CA ILE A 173 -0.87 14.69 -21.48
C ILE A 173 0.16 15.20 -20.46
N GLY A 174 1.47 15.06 -20.72
CA GLY A 174 2.53 15.43 -19.80
C GLY A 174 2.63 14.48 -18.60
N ILE A 175 3.86 14.12 -18.22
CA ILE A 175 4.17 13.11 -17.18
C ILE A 175 3.50 13.44 -15.83
N ASN A 176 3.41 14.72 -15.48
CA ASN A 176 2.80 15.19 -14.23
C ASN A 176 1.33 14.72 -14.06
N TYR A 177 0.55 14.62 -15.15
CA TYR A 177 -0.86 14.23 -15.05
C TYR A 177 -1.06 12.76 -14.68
N ILE A 178 -0.19 11.85 -15.14
CA ILE A 178 -0.31 10.42 -14.84
C ILE A 178 -0.07 10.15 -13.35
N HIS A 179 0.87 10.87 -12.73
CA HIS A 179 1.22 10.71 -11.32
C HIS A 179 0.23 11.41 -10.38
N ILE A 180 -0.30 12.57 -10.77
CA ILE A 180 -1.45 13.17 -10.09
C ILE A 180 -2.65 12.22 -10.12
N ILE A 181 -2.93 11.56 -11.25
CA ILE A 181 -4.00 10.56 -11.34
C ILE A 181 -3.72 9.37 -10.41
N ASN A 182 -2.51 8.80 -10.41
CA ASN A 182 -2.16 7.69 -9.51
C ASN A 182 -2.28 8.08 -8.03
N GLY A 183 -1.74 9.24 -7.63
CA GLY A 183 -1.87 9.77 -6.27
C GLY A 183 -3.33 10.04 -5.88
N SER A 184 -4.15 10.50 -6.82
CA SER A 184 -5.59 10.74 -6.62
C SER A 184 -6.35 9.43 -6.40
N ILE A 185 -6.10 8.41 -7.24
CA ILE A 185 -6.71 7.09 -7.08
C ILE A 185 -6.28 6.50 -5.73
N TYR A 186 -5.04 6.75 -5.31
CA TYR A 186 -4.54 6.33 -4.01
C TYR A 186 -5.30 6.95 -2.83
N ILE A 187 -5.50 8.27 -2.88
CA ILE A 187 -6.27 8.99 -1.86
C ILE A 187 -7.70 8.44 -1.80
N VAL A 188 -8.32 8.20 -2.96
CA VAL A 188 -9.65 7.58 -3.04
C VAL A 188 -9.65 6.17 -2.44
N ALA A 189 -8.63 5.36 -2.70
CA ALA A 189 -8.50 4.02 -2.13
C ALA A 189 -8.34 4.06 -0.59
N VAL A 190 -7.54 4.99 -0.07
CA VAL A 190 -7.41 5.20 1.39
C VAL A 190 -8.71 5.69 2.00
N ILE A 191 -9.45 6.58 1.32
CA ILE A 191 -10.78 7.03 1.77
C ILE A 191 -11.78 5.88 1.75
N ALA A 192 -11.79 5.05 0.70
CA ALA A 192 -12.63 3.86 0.62
C ALA A 192 -12.29 2.87 1.74
N TRP A 193 -11.02 2.73 2.08
CA TRP A 193 -10.57 1.96 3.23
C TRP A 193 -11.07 2.56 4.55
N LEU A 194 -10.98 3.88 4.75
CA LEU A 194 -11.52 4.58 5.92
C LEU A 194 -13.05 4.51 6.01
N ALA A 195 -13.75 4.35 4.89
CA ALA A 195 -15.18 4.07 4.88
C ALA A 195 -15.46 2.62 5.30
N ALA A 196 -14.74 1.64 4.73
CA ALA A 196 -14.81 0.23 5.09
C ALA A 196 -14.38 -0.04 6.54
N TRP A 197 -13.53 0.82 7.10
CA TRP A 197 -13.08 0.81 8.49
C TRP A 197 -14.22 0.83 9.50
N ARG A 198 -15.30 1.57 9.20
CA ARG A 198 -16.48 1.66 10.08
C ARG A 198 -17.16 0.30 10.28
N TRP A 199 -16.91 -0.65 9.38
CA TRP A 199 -17.48 -1.99 9.44
C TRP A 199 -16.65 -2.97 10.28
N LEU A 200 -15.39 -2.65 10.60
CA LEU A 200 -14.57 -3.52 11.44
C LEU A 200 -15.06 -3.45 12.89
N LEU A 201 -15.64 -4.55 13.39
CA LEU A 201 -16.18 -4.61 14.75
C LEU A 201 -15.04 -4.79 15.79
N PRO A 202 -15.14 -4.19 17.00
CA PRO A 202 -14.19 -4.43 18.07
C PRO A 202 -14.19 -5.92 18.49
N TYR A 203 -13.20 -6.32 19.29
CA TYR A 203 -13.04 -7.71 19.75
C TYR A 203 -14.21 -8.28 20.55
N ASN A 204 -15.16 -7.44 21.00
CA ASN A 204 -16.36 -7.84 21.73
C ASN A 204 -17.41 -8.42 20.77
#